data_AF-A0A1M7NX35-F1
#
_entry.id   AF-A0A1M7NX35-F1
#
_cell.length_a   1.000
_cell.length_b   1.000
_cell.length_c   1.000
_cell.angle_alpha   90.00
_cell.angle_beta   90.00
_cell.angle_gamma   90.00
#
_symmetry.space_group_name_H-M   'P 1'
#
loop_
_entity.id
_entity.type
_entity.pdbx_description
1 polymer ?
#
loop_
_entity_poly.entity_id
_entity_poly.type
_entity_poly.pdbx_seq_one_letter_code
_entity_poly.pdbx_strand_id
1 'polypeptide(L)'
;MHLLPVVRPGLAYGGVLCLSYLATGLTRSLWMNSASGTLIAALWEAAVFLVAGVLTLSALLRSGKIGAQAEQHPVLTGLIALGCFVLADALIAGLLCGVPLLKHWGRFWDLEGRIQLLALLLYAALPLIWFHEQQPGKGVTPGR
;
A
#
# COMPACT_ATOMS: atom_id res chain seq x y z
N MET A 1 12.44 -20.15 10.79
CA MET A 1 11.77 -19.27 9.80
C MET A 1 12.69 -18.10 9.49
N HIS A 2 13.32 -18.07 8.31
CA HIS A 2 14.10 -16.90 7.89
C HIS A 2 13.13 -15.86 7.31
N LEU A 3 12.84 -14.79 8.06
CA LEU A 3 12.00 -13.66 7.61
C LEU A 3 12.70 -12.76 6.57
N LEU A 4 14.02 -12.87 6.45
CA LEU A 4 14.85 -12.08 5.54
C LEU A 4 14.41 -12.03 4.05
N PRO A 5 13.91 -13.12 3.41
CA PRO A 5 13.59 -13.08 2.00
C PRO A 5 12.33 -12.27 1.67
N VAL A 6 11.37 -12.12 2.60
CA VAL A 6 10.13 -11.34 2.34
C VAL A 6 10.28 -9.85 2.68
N VAL A 7 11.29 -9.49 3.47
CA VAL A 7 11.54 -8.10 3.84
C VAL A 7 11.84 -7.24 2.62
N ARG A 8 12.62 -7.76 1.66
CA ARG A 8 12.98 -7.03 0.43
C ARG A 8 11.77 -6.69 -0.45
N PRO A 9 10.91 -7.63 -0.87
CA PRO A 9 9.71 -7.30 -1.63
C PRO A 9 8.75 -6.42 -0.82
N GLY A 10 8.59 -6.67 0.48
CA GLY A 10 7.74 -5.84 1.35
C GLY A 10 8.21 -4.38 1.43
N LEU A 11 9.52 -4.15 1.57
CA LEU A 11 10.11 -2.81 1.57
C LEU A 11 10.02 -2.13 0.20
N ALA A 12 10.25 -2.85 -0.89
CA ALA A 12 10.10 -2.30 -2.24
C ALA A 12 8.65 -1.86 -2.50
N TYR A 13 7.70 -2.71 -2.10
CA TYR A 13 6.27 -2.42 -2.22
C TYR A 13 5.85 -1.24 -1.33
N GLY A 14 6.21 -1.28 -0.04
CA GLY A 14 5.95 -0.20 0.92
C GLY A 14 6.63 1.13 0.56
N GLY A 15 7.81 1.07 -0.04
CA GLY A 15 8.54 2.25 -0.50
C GLY A 15 7.76 3.03 -1.56
N VAL A 16 7.17 2.32 -2.53
CA VAL A 16 6.31 2.97 -3.54
C VAL A 16 5.08 3.59 -2.87
N LEU A 17 4.43 2.89 -1.94
CA LEU A 17 3.30 3.45 -1.20
C LEU A 17 3.67 4.75 -0.45
N CYS A 18 4.81 4.78 0.22
CA CYS A 18 5.29 5.96 0.94
C CYS A 18 5.57 7.14 -0.01
N LEU A 19 6.18 6.86 -1.17
CA LEU A 19 6.44 7.88 -2.19
C LEU A 19 5.15 8.42 -2.79
N SER A 20 4.20 7.54 -3.10
CA SER A 20 2.87 7.93 -3.56
C SER A 20 2.18 8.82 -2.53
N TYR A 21 2.20 8.43 -1.26
CA TYR A 21 1.62 9.22 -0.16
C TYR A 21 2.22 10.63 -0.04
N LEU A 22 3.54 10.76 -0.13
CA LEU A 22 4.19 12.06 -0.10
C LEU A 22 3.75 12.92 -1.30
N ALA A 23 3.77 12.34 -2.49
CA ALA A 23 3.39 13.05 -3.72
C ALA A 23 1.91 13.47 -3.71
N THR A 24 1.01 12.57 -3.30
CA THR A 24 -0.43 12.85 -3.22
C THR A 24 -0.74 13.83 -2.10
N GLY A 25 -0.10 13.69 -0.94
CA GLY A 25 -0.26 14.60 0.19
C GLY A 25 0.14 16.04 -0.14
N LEU A 26 1.26 16.23 -0.85
CA LEU A 26 1.67 17.55 -1.37
C LEU A 26 0.68 18.07 -2.40
N THR A 27 0.32 17.25 -3.40
CA THR A 27 -0.62 17.65 -4.46
C THR A 27 -1.99 18.06 -3.90
N ARG A 28 -2.47 17.31 -2.91
CA ARG A 28 -3.72 17.58 -2.21
C ARG A 28 -3.67 18.90 -1.43
N SER A 29 -2.58 19.11 -0.70
CA SER A 29 -2.41 20.31 0.15
C SER A 29 -2.20 21.58 -0.67
N LEU A 30 -1.50 21.49 -1.80
CA LEU A 30 -1.16 22.65 -2.63
C LEU A 30 -2.26 23.01 -3.64
N TRP A 31 -3.06 22.05 -4.09
CA TRP A 31 -3.96 22.29 -5.23
C TRP A 31 -5.33 21.63 -5.11
N MET A 32 -5.42 20.31 -4.91
CA MET A 32 -6.72 19.63 -5.11
C MET A 32 -7.78 20.03 -4.10
N ASN A 33 -7.41 20.28 -2.84
CA ASN A 33 -8.38 20.65 -1.83
C ASN A 33 -9.10 21.97 -2.15
N SER A 34 -8.40 22.95 -2.73
CA SER A 34 -9.00 24.23 -3.13
C SER A 34 -9.72 24.13 -4.48
N ALA A 35 -9.22 23.31 -5.41
CA ALA A 35 -9.77 23.21 -6.76
C ALA A 35 -11.00 22.30 -6.88
N SER A 36 -11.06 21.21 -6.10
CA SER A 36 -12.06 20.14 -6.28
C SER A 36 -12.70 19.66 -4.97
N GLY A 37 -12.28 20.21 -3.84
CA GLY A 37 -12.77 19.79 -2.52
C GLY A 37 -12.07 18.54 -1.97
N THR A 38 -12.23 18.34 -0.67
CA THR A 38 -11.49 17.35 0.13
C THR A 38 -11.84 15.91 -0.23
N LEU A 39 -13.11 15.63 -0.51
CA LEU A 39 -13.60 14.29 -0.84
C LEU A 39 -13.05 13.78 -2.18
N ILE A 40 -13.10 14.61 -3.23
CA ILE A 40 -12.55 14.25 -4.55
C ILE A 40 -11.05 14.03 -4.45
N ALA A 41 -10.34 14.87 -3.69
CA ALA A 41 -8.91 14.68 -3.45
C ALA A 41 -8.60 13.35 -2.73
N ALA A 42 -9.42 12.96 -1.75
CA ALA A 42 -9.26 11.68 -1.05
C ALA A 42 -9.52 10.47 -1.96
N LEU A 43 -10.55 10.52 -2.80
CA LEU A 43 -10.84 9.47 -3.79
C LEU A 43 -9.73 9.34 -4.84
N TRP A 44 -9.20 10.47 -5.31
CA TRP A 44 -8.08 10.49 -6.24
C TRP A 44 -6.82 9.87 -5.62
N GLU A 45 -6.49 10.24 -4.38
CA GLU A 45 -5.35 9.67 -3.67
C GLU A 45 -5.50 8.16 -3.45
N ALA A 46 -6.70 7.71 -3.07
CA ALA A 46 -7.02 6.28 -2.97
C ALA A 46 -6.80 5.55 -4.30
N ALA A 47 -7.24 6.14 -5.42
CA ALA A 47 -7.01 5.58 -6.76
C ALA A 47 -5.52 5.51 -7.10
N VAL A 48 -4.75 6.58 -6.80
CA VAL A 48 -3.29 6.60 -7.02
C VAL A 48 -2.60 5.49 -6.23
N PHE A 49 -2.97 5.25 -4.96
CA PHE A 49 -2.39 4.15 -4.18
C PHE A 49 -2.66 2.80 -4.85
N LEU A 50 -3.91 2.52 -5.22
CA LEU A 50 -4.27 1.23 -5.81
C LEU A 50 -3.58 1.01 -7.17
N VAL A 51 -3.53 2.03 -8.03
CA VAL A 51 -2.82 1.96 -9.32
C VAL A 51 -1.33 1.74 -9.09
N ALA A 52 -0.70 2.50 -8.20
CA ALA A 52 0.71 2.31 -7.86
C ALA A 52 0.97 0.91 -7.32
N GLY A 53 0.04 0.36 -6.53
CA GLY A 53 0.11 -0.99 -5.98
C GLY A 53 0.09 -2.05 -7.08
N VAL A 54 -0.86 -1.96 -8.01
CA VAL A 54 -0.95 -2.89 -9.15
C VAL A 54 0.31 -2.82 -10.03
N LEU A 55 0.78 -1.62 -10.35
CA LEU A 55 1.98 -1.41 -11.16
C LEU A 55 3.23 -1.97 -10.48
N THR A 56 3.39 -1.71 -9.18
CA THR A 56 4.54 -2.19 -8.41
C THR A 56 4.53 -3.71 -8.31
N LEU A 57 3.38 -4.31 -8.03
CA LEU A 57 3.26 -5.76 -7.95
C LEU A 57 3.57 -6.43 -9.30
N SER A 58 3.08 -5.84 -10.39
CA SER A 58 3.39 -6.27 -11.76
C SER A 58 4.90 -6.19 -12.07
N ALA A 59 5.57 -5.12 -11.61
CA ALA A 59 7.01 -4.96 -11.78
C ALA A 59 7.82 -5.92 -10.91
N LEU A 60 7.39 -6.18 -9.67
CA LEU A 60 8.00 -7.16 -8.77
C LEU A 60 7.96 -8.57 -9.39
N LEU A 61 6.84 -8.94 -10.01
CA LEU A 61 6.71 -10.22 -10.71
C LEU A 61 7.72 -10.39 -11.85
N ARG A 62 7.99 -9.32 -12.59
CA ARG A 62 9.01 -9.32 -13.65
C ARG A 62 10.44 -9.40 -13.10
N SER A 63 10.63 -9.18 -11.80
CA SER A 63 11.94 -9.14 -11.15
C SER A 63 12.45 -10.52 -10.67
N GLY A 64 11.81 -11.61 -11.11
CA GLY A 64 12.26 -12.98 -10.88
C GLY A 64 12.27 -13.36 -9.40
N LYS A 65 13.46 -13.36 -8.77
CA LYS A 65 13.65 -13.80 -7.37
C LYS A 65 12.83 -13.00 -6.37
N ILE A 66 12.68 -11.68 -6.57
CA ILE A 66 11.92 -10.81 -5.66
C ILE A 66 10.41 -11.07 -5.81
N GLY A 67 9.95 -11.26 -7.05
CA GLY A 67 8.56 -11.63 -7.35
C GLY A 67 8.18 -12.97 -6.72
N ALA A 68 9.04 -13.98 -6.85
CA ALA A 68 8.81 -15.30 -6.25
C ALA A 68 8.71 -15.24 -4.71
N GLN A 69 9.49 -14.37 -4.06
CA GLN A 69 9.41 -14.18 -2.60
C GLN A 69 8.10 -13.50 -2.19
N ALA A 70 7.63 -12.53 -2.97
CA ALA A 70 6.35 -11.88 -2.74
C ALA A 70 5.18 -12.85 -2.92
N GLU A 71 5.25 -13.71 -3.95
CA GLU A 71 4.26 -14.75 -4.24
C GLU A 71 4.18 -15.81 -3.14
N GLN A 72 5.33 -16.23 -2.58
CA GLN A 72 5.38 -17.20 -1.48
C GLN A 72 4.80 -16.66 -0.17
N HIS A 73 4.90 -15.35 0.06
CA HIS A 73 4.49 -14.70 1.30
C HIS A 73 3.71 -13.40 1.04
N PRO A 74 2.52 -13.49 0.42
CA PRO A 74 1.80 -12.33 -0.08
C PRO A 74 1.24 -11.46 1.04
N VAL A 75 0.66 -12.10 2.07
CA VAL A 75 0.14 -11.42 3.27
C VAL A 75 1.26 -10.65 3.97
N LEU A 76 2.42 -11.28 4.16
CA LEU A 76 3.53 -10.67 4.87
C LEU A 76 4.15 -9.51 4.07
N THR A 77 4.21 -9.62 2.74
CA THR A 77 4.60 -8.53 1.84
C THR A 77 3.70 -7.31 2.04
N GLY A 78 2.38 -7.52 2.05
CA GLY A 78 1.39 -6.49 2.32
C GLY A 78 1.50 -5.86 3.71
N LEU A 79 1.65 -6.69 4.75
CA LEU A 79 1.81 -6.21 6.14
C LEU A 79 3.09 -5.40 6.34
N ILE A 80 4.21 -5.82 5.75
CA ILE A 80 5.46 -5.05 5.80
C ILE A 80 5.26 -3.69 5.12
N ALA A 81 4.62 -3.66 3.96
CA ALA A 81 4.35 -2.40 3.25
C ALA A 81 3.47 -1.45 4.07
N LEU A 82 2.39 -1.97 4.68
CA LEU A 82 1.52 -1.20 5.57
C LEU A 82 2.26 -0.70 6.81
N GLY A 83 3.08 -1.56 7.42
CA GLY A 83 3.90 -1.18 8.57
C GLY A 83 4.90 -0.07 8.24
N CYS A 84 5.54 -0.15 7.06
CA CYS A 84 6.43 0.90 6.57
C CYS A 84 5.69 2.22 6.37
N PHE A 85 4.50 2.17 5.77
CA PHE A 85 3.65 3.36 5.60
C PHE A 85 3.26 3.98 6.94
N VAL A 86 2.77 3.19 7.90
CA VAL A 86 2.35 3.70 9.22
C VAL A 86 3.54 4.34 9.96
N LEU A 87 4.72 3.72 9.89
CA LEU A 87 5.96 4.29 10.44
C LEU A 87 6.32 5.61 9.76
N ALA A 88 6.34 5.64 8.42
CA ALA A 88 6.66 6.85 7.68
C ALA A 88 5.66 7.98 7.98
N ASP A 89 4.35 7.69 7.99
CA ASP A 89 3.29 8.63 8.29
C ASP A 89 3.41 9.20 9.72
N ALA A 90 3.66 8.36 10.71
CA ALA A 90 3.87 8.79 12.09
C ALA A 90 5.15 9.64 12.24
N LEU A 91 6.23 9.28 11.56
CA LEU A 91 7.49 10.06 11.58
C LEU A 91 7.30 11.43 10.92
N ILE A 92 6.60 11.50 9.78
CA ILE A 92 6.30 12.77 9.11
C ILE A 92 5.44 13.64 10.02
N ALA A 93 4.33 13.11 10.54
CA ALA A 93 3.41 13.87 11.38
C ALA A 93 4.07 14.36 12.68
N GLY A 94 4.76 13.47 13.38
CA GLY A 94 5.35 13.76 14.68
C GLY A 94 6.64 14.58 14.60
N LEU A 95 7.59 14.17 13.75
CA LEU A 95 8.92 14.79 13.72
C LEU A 95 8.99 15.98 12.77
N LEU A 96 8.37 15.90 11.59
CA LEU A 96 8.46 16.97 10.58
C LEU A 96 7.39 18.04 10.81
N CYS A 97 6.18 17.64 11.16
CA CYS A 97 5.06 18.57 11.31
C CYS A 97 4.75 18.95 12.77
N GLY A 98 5.36 18.28 13.76
CA GLY A 98 5.12 18.54 15.19
C GLY A 98 3.69 18.24 15.65
N VAL A 99 2.95 17.41 14.90
CA VAL A 99 1.56 17.08 15.21
C VAL A 99 1.51 15.91 16.20
N PRO A 100 0.76 16.03 17.32
CA PRO A 100 0.56 14.91 18.23
C PRO A 100 -0.05 13.69 17.52
N LEU A 101 0.53 12.50 17.69
CA LEU A 101 0.13 11.30 16.94
C LEU A 101 -1.36 10.94 17.15
N LEU A 102 -1.89 11.08 18.37
CA LEU A 102 -3.30 10.83 18.64
C LEU A 102 -4.23 11.76 17.84
N LYS A 103 -3.84 13.03 17.71
CA LYS A 103 -4.59 14.00 16.88
C LYS A 103 -4.45 13.67 15.40
N HIS A 104 -3.24 13.33 14.95
CA HIS A 104 -2.98 12.94 13.56
C HIS A 104 -3.82 11.74 13.14
N TRP A 105 -3.85 10.68 13.94
CA TRP A 105 -4.65 9.49 13.65
C TRP A 105 -6.15 9.70 13.79
N GLY A 106 -6.59 10.72 14.54
CA GLY A 106 -7.99 11.15 14.57
C GLY A 106 -8.57 11.43 13.17
N ARG A 107 -7.73 11.84 12.21
CA ARG A 107 -8.16 12.08 10.81
C ARG A 107 -8.82 10.88 10.15
N PHE A 108 -8.50 9.66 10.60
CA PHE A 108 -9.08 8.45 10.03
C PHE A 108 -10.56 8.26 10.40
N TRP A 109 -11.09 8.99 11.39
CA TRP A 109 -12.50 8.91 11.79
C TRP A 109 -13.42 9.73 10.89
N ASP A 110 -12.88 10.71 10.17
CA ASP A 110 -13.57 11.47 9.16
C ASP A 110 -13.76 10.64 7.88
N LEU A 111 -14.74 11.02 7.05
CA LEU A 111 -15.09 10.26 5.84
C LEU A 111 -13.89 10.12 4.88
N GLU A 112 -13.16 11.20 4.64
CA GLU A 112 -11.96 11.21 3.79
C GLU A 112 -10.87 10.30 4.33
N GLY A 113 -10.67 10.32 5.66
CA GLY A 113 -9.72 9.44 6.32
C GLY A 113 -10.11 7.97 6.19
N ARG A 114 -11.39 7.63 6.31
CA ARG A 114 -11.87 6.25 6.09
C ARG A 114 -11.62 5.77 4.67
N ILE A 115 -11.79 6.64 3.68
CA ILE A 115 -11.49 6.33 2.26
C ILE A 115 -10.00 6.00 2.11
N GLN A 116 -9.12 6.84 2.67
CA GLN A 116 -7.68 6.58 2.65
C GLN A 116 -7.33 5.28 3.39
N LEU A 117 -7.89 5.05 4.58
CA LEU A 117 -7.66 3.83 5.35
C LEU A 117 -8.10 2.58 4.57
N LEU A 118 -9.27 2.61 3.96
CA LEU A 118 -9.76 1.52 3.12
C LEU A 118 -8.82 1.28 1.93
N ALA A 119 -8.35 2.33 1.26
CA ALA A 119 -7.40 2.22 0.17
C ALA A 119 -6.07 1.60 0.61
N LEU A 120 -5.56 1.96 1.80
CA LEU A 120 -4.35 1.38 2.39
C LEU A 120 -4.53 -0.10 2.73
N LEU A 121 -5.68 -0.48 3.26
CA LEU A 121 -6.01 -1.88 3.54
C LEU A 121 -6.12 -2.70 2.24
N LEU A 122 -6.77 -2.15 1.22
CA LEU A 122 -6.87 -2.77 -0.09
C LEU A 122 -5.48 -2.89 -0.75
N TYR A 123 -4.65 -1.84 -0.66
CA TYR A 123 -3.26 -1.88 -1.11
C TYR A 123 -2.48 -3.00 -0.43
N ALA A 124 -2.57 -3.11 0.90
CA ALA A 124 -1.91 -4.18 1.64
C ALA A 124 -2.44 -5.58 1.26
N ALA A 125 -3.71 -5.68 0.88
CA ALA A 125 -4.34 -6.92 0.43
C ALA A 125 -4.05 -7.28 -1.04
N LEU A 126 -3.61 -6.33 -1.87
CA LEU A 126 -3.39 -6.55 -3.31
C LEU A 126 -2.49 -7.76 -3.63
N PRO A 127 -1.34 -7.98 -2.95
CA PRO A 127 -0.54 -9.18 -3.18
C PRO A 127 -1.33 -10.47 -2.97
N LEU A 128 -2.15 -10.54 -1.90
CA LEU A 128 -2.97 -11.71 -1.62
C LEU A 128 -3.99 -11.97 -2.74
N ILE A 129 -4.70 -10.92 -3.16
CA ILE A 129 -5.74 -11.01 -4.20
C ILE A 129 -5.11 -11.46 -5.51
N TRP A 130 -4.03 -10.80 -5.92
CA TRP A 130 -3.35 -11.04 -7.19
C TRP A 130 -2.83 -12.47 -7.32
N PHE A 131 -2.17 -12.98 -6.29
CA PHE A 131 -1.59 -14.32 -6.33
C PHE A 131 -2.63 -15.43 -6.11
N HIS A 132 -3.79 -15.12 -5.52
CA HIS A 132 -4.90 -16.05 -5.47
C HIS A 132 -5.48 -16.31 -6.87
N GLU A 133 -5.65 -15.26 -7.69
CA GLU A 133 -6.15 -15.39 -9.06
C GLU A 133 -5.20 -16.13 -10.00
N GLN A 134 -3.89 -16.08 -9.73
CA GLN A 134 -2.86 -16.76 -10.54
C GLN A 134 -2.71 -18.27 -10.25
N GLN A 135 -3.58 -18.87 -9.44
CA GLN A 135 -3.63 -20.33 -9.26
C GLN A 135 -4.78 -21.04 -10.02
N PRO A 136 -5.01 -20.81 -11.34
CA PRO A 136 -5.96 -21.61 -12.09
C PRO A 136 -5.33 -22.99 -12.39
N GLY A 137 -5.49 -23.97 -11.51
CA GLY A 137 -5.06 -25.35 -11.83
C GLY A 137 -4.68 -26.31 -10.71
N LYS A 138 -4.83 -25.99 -9.41
CA LYS A 138 -4.65 -27.00 -8.33
C LYS A 138 -5.84 -27.99 -8.18
N GLY A 139 -6.54 -28.25 -9.28
CA GLY A 139 -7.62 -29.22 -9.35
C GLY A 139 -7.72 -29.76 -10.77
N VAL A 140 -6.89 -30.76 -11.08
CA VAL A 140 -7.21 -32.05 -11.72
C VAL A 140 -5.86 -32.75 -11.91
N THR A 141 -5.46 -33.56 -10.93
CA THR A 141 -4.54 -34.67 -11.23
C THR A 141 -5.29 -35.65 -12.13
N PRO A 142 -4.87 -35.89 -13.38
CA PRO A 142 -5.38 -37.03 -14.12
C PRO A 142 -4.85 -38.27 -13.40
N GLY A 143 -5.75 -39.00 -12.73
CA GLY A 143 -5.44 -40.28 -12.13
C GLY A 143 -4.81 -41.18 -13.19
N ARG A 144 -3.60 -41.67 -12.88
CA ARG A 144 -3.03 -42.86 -13.52
C ARG A 144 -3.34 -44.06 -12.65
#